data_AF-A0AAJ2L037-F1
#
_entry.id   AF-A0AAJ2L037-F1
#
_cell.length_a   1.000
_cell.length_b   1.000
_cell.length_c   1.000
_cell.angle_alpha   90.00
_cell.angle_beta   90.00
_cell.angle_gamma   90.00
#
_symmetry.space_group_name_H-M   'P 1'
#
loop_
_entity.id
_entity.type
_entity.pdbx_description
1 polymer ?
#
loop_
_entity_poly.entity_id
_entity_poly.type
_entity_poly.pdbx_seq_one_letter_code
_entity_poly.pdbx_strand_id
1 'polypeptide(L)'
;MTRKTETPLIQNLTSLDGHPAHFFWISGFLKGDQEGDFLKYELTVPPESEVVILGVLGWKNLDQSEDGDCLLTAGQVQQIAIALNEQLPTELDLFIGLRG
;
A
#
# COMPACT_ATOMS: atom_id res chain seq x y z
N MET A 1 4.57 25.88 -35.91
CA MET A 1 3.35 25.29 -35.35
C MET A 1 3.64 23.81 -35.13
N THR A 2 4.17 23.44 -33.96
CA THR A 2 4.58 22.07 -33.68
C THR A 2 3.85 21.66 -32.42
N ARG A 3 2.82 20.82 -32.57
CA ARG A 3 2.07 20.27 -31.45
C ARG A 3 3.00 19.32 -30.72
N LYS A 4 3.49 19.72 -29.55
CA LYS A 4 4.06 18.79 -28.60
C LYS A 4 2.88 18.11 -27.94
N THR A 5 2.63 16.87 -28.30
CA THR A 5 1.75 15.98 -27.53
C THR A 5 2.50 15.65 -26.25
N GLU A 6 2.21 16.42 -25.20
CA GLU A 6 2.62 16.13 -23.84
C GLU A 6 1.75 14.97 -23.35
N THR A 7 2.31 13.76 -23.41
CA THR A 7 1.78 12.57 -22.75
C THR A 7 1.68 12.87 -21.25
N PRO A 8 0.56 12.55 -20.57
CA PRO A 8 0.44 12.82 -19.15
C PRO A 8 1.53 12.06 -18.40
N LEU A 9 2.28 12.83 -17.61
CA LEU A 9 3.38 12.40 -16.75
C LEU A 9 2.80 11.48 -15.65
N ILE A 10 2.58 10.20 -15.95
CA ILE A 10 2.51 9.19 -14.88
C ILE A 10 3.92 9.18 -14.31
N GLN A 11 4.06 9.77 -13.12
CA GLN A 11 5.32 9.95 -12.41
C GLN A 11 5.90 8.57 -12.11
N ASN A 12 6.69 8.06 -13.06
CA ASN A 12 7.47 6.85 -12.87
C ASN A 12 8.66 7.23 -11.97
N LEU A 13 8.42 7.28 -10.67
CA LEU A 13 9.46 7.35 -9.63
C LEU A 13 10.11 5.96 -9.51
N THR A 14 10.75 5.49 -10.58
CA THR A 14 11.58 4.30 -10.52
C THR A 14 12.96 4.73 -10.04
N SER A 15 13.40 4.20 -8.89
CA SER A 15 14.78 4.39 -8.41
C SER A 15 15.78 3.82 -9.43
N LEU A 16 17.03 4.26 -9.33
CA LEU A 16 18.12 4.03 -10.30
C LEU A 16 18.42 2.54 -10.61
N ASP A 17 17.87 1.60 -9.83
CA ASP A 17 18.02 0.15 -9.98
C ASP A 17 16.81 -0.55 -10.62
N GLY A 18 15.80 0.19 -11.08
CA GLY A 18 14.59 -0.37 -11.70
C GLY A 18 13.53 -0.85 -10.70
N HIS A 19 13.76 -0.68 -9.40
CA HIS A 19 12.76 -0.86 -8.35
C HIS A 19 11.98 0.44 -8.12
N PRO A 20 10.66 0.39 -7.85
CA PRO A 20 9.89 1.57 -7.51
C PRO A 20 10.50 2.22 -6.26
N ALA A 21 10.67 3.55 -6.28
CA ALA A 21 11.27 4.27 -5.16
C ALA A 21 10.48 4.07 -3.87
N HIS A 22 9.17 3.86 -4.00
CA HIS A 22 8.24 3.64 -2.90
C HIS A 22 7.50 2.32 -3.13
N PHE A 23 7.20 1.60 -2.06
CA PHE A 23 6.39 0.38 -2.08
C PHE A 23 5.35 0.40 -0.98
N PHE A 24 4.25 -0.31 -1.21
CA PHE A 24 3.25 -0.54 -0.19
C PHE A 24 3.73 -1.54 0.84
N TRP A 25 3.49 -1.23 2.10
CA TRP A 25 3.86 -2.06 3.22
C TRP A 25 2.69 -2.16 4.18
N ILE A 26 2.31 -3.38 4.52
CA ILE A 26 1.25 -3.68 5.48
C ILE A 26 1.92 -4.03 6.79
N SER A 27 1.46 -3.41 7.87
CA SER A 27 1.87 -3.70 9.24
C SER A 27 0.67 -4.16 10.04
N GLY A 28 0.87 -5.07 10.99
CA GLY A 28 -0.19 -5.56 11.87
C GLY A 28 0.19 -5.47 13.33
N PHE A 29 -0.76 -4.96 14.12
CA PHE A 29 -0.61 -4.75 15.55
C PHE A 29 -1.75 -5.44 16.32
N LEU A 30 -1.52 -5.73 17.59
CA LEU A 30 -2.57 -6.33 18.43
C LEU A 30 -3.70 -5.34 18.63
N LYS A 31 -4.95 -5.84 18.64
CA LYS A 31 -6.11 -4.99 18.87
C LYS A 31 -6.12 -4.46 20.30
N GLY A 32 -6.29 -3.14 20.43
CA GLY A 32 -6.42 -2.41 21.69
C GLY A 32 -5.09 -1.91 22.27
N ASP A 33 -5.17 -0.90 23.15
CA ASP A 33 -4.05 -0.29 23.87
C ASP A 33 -3.38 -1.29 24.84
N GLN A 34 -2.63 -2.25 24.31
CA GLN A 34 -1.67 -3.01 25.11
C GLN A 34 -0.36 -2.25 25.13
N GLU A 35 0.22 -2.08 26.32
CA GLU A 35 1.49 -1.39 26.50
C GLU A 35 2.57 -2.02 25.59
N GLY A 36 2.97 -1.26 24.57
CA GLY A 36 3.86 -1.70 23.51
C GLY A 36 3.10 -2.28 22.32
N ASP A 37 2.54 -1.41 21.48
CA ASP A 37 2.13 -1.72 20.11
C ASP A 37 3.35 -2.20 19.30
N PHE A 38 3.73 -3.45 19.53
CA PHE A 38 4.81 -4.10 18.82
C PHE A 38 4.25 -4.63 17.51
N LEU A 39 4.95 -4.32 16.42
CA LEU A 39 4.73 -4.92 15.11
C LEU A 39 4.68 -6.46 15.25
N LYS A 40 3.53 -7.05 14.92
CA LYS A 40 3.30 -8.51 14.95
C LYS A 40 3.33 -9.12 13.57
N TYR A 41 3.02 -8.33 12.57
CA TYR A 41 2.92 -8.75 11.19
C TYR A 41 3.48 -7.67 10.29
N GLU A 42 4.22 -8.07 9.27
CA GLU A 42 4.66 -7.19 8.21
C GLU A 42 4.57 -7.92 6.88
N LEU A 43 4.12 -7.20 5.84
CA LEU A 43 4.06 -7.71 4.49
C LEU A 43 4.37 -6.59 3.50
N THR A 44 5.41 -6.81 2.70
CA THR A 44 5.71 -5.96 1.55
C THR A 44 4.80 -6.36 0.40
N VAL A 45 4.02 -5.41 -0.09
CA VAL A 45 3.15 -5.61 -1.24
C VAL A 45 4.01 -5.69 -2.50
N PRO A 46 3.86 -6.74 -3.32
CA PRO A 46 4.57 -6.85 -4.57
C PRO A 46 4.04 -5.82 -5.58
N PRO A 47 4.91 -5.27 -6.44
CA PRO A 47 4.55 -4.20 -7.37
C PRO A 47 3.46 -4.62 -8.36
N GLU A 48 3.33 -5.91 -8.70
CA GLU A 48 2.23 -6.38 -9.56
C GLU A 48 0.84 -6.18 -8.94
N SER A 49 0.74 -6.11 -7.62
CA SER A 49 -0.52 -5.96 -6.90
C SER A 49 -0.83 -4.50 -6.57
N GLU A 50 0.13 -3.59 -6.75
CA GLU A 50 0.01 -2.16 -6.39
C GLU A 50 -1.27 -1.51 -6.94
N VAL A 51 -1.56 -1.74 -8.21
CA VAL A 51 -2.75 -1.20 -8.89
C VAL A 51 -4.05 -1.69 -8.23
N VAL A 52 -4.07 -2.95 -7.80
CA VAL A 52 -5.23 -3.53 -7.12
C VAL A 52 -5.35 -2.96 -5.72
N ILE A 53 -4.24 -2.84 -4.98
CA ILE A 53 -4.20 -2.24 -3.65
C ILE A 53 -4.71 -0.80 -3.69
N LEU A 54 -4.21 0.02 -4.60
CA LEU A 54 -4.70 1.38 -4.82
C LEU A 54 -6.22 1.41 -5.03
N GLY A 55 -6.75 0.49 -5.85
CA GLY A 55 -8.18 0.32 -6.05
C GLY A 55 -8.96 -0.02 -4.78
N VAL A 56 -8.42 -0.90 -3.93
CA VAL A 56 -9.04 -1.28 -2.63
C VAL A 56 -9.02 -0.12 -1.62
N LEU A 57 -7.97 0.69 -1.64
CA LEU A 57 -7.87 1.89 -0.81
C LEU A 57 -8.69 3.07 -1.35
N GLY A 58 -9.16 2.98 -2.60
CA GLY A 58 -9.81 4.09 -3.29
C GLY A 58 -8.84 5.21 -3.68
N TRP A 59 -7.54 4.93 -3.69
CA TRP A 59 -6.48 5.87 -4.08
C TRP A 59 -6.24 5.77 -5.58
N LYS A 60 -6.16 6.92 -6.26
CA LYS A 60 -5.83 6.96 -7.69
C LYS A 60 -4.33 6.83 -7.92
N ASN A 61 -3.53 7.35 -6.99
CA ASN A 61 -2.07 7.35 -7.04
C ASN A 61 -1.50 7.40 -5.62
N LEU A 62 -0.20 7.16 -5.52
CA LEU A 62 0.59 7.24 -4.28
C LEU A 62 0.49 8.63 -3.60
N ASP A 63 0.30 9.71 -4.37
CA ASP A 63 0.13 11.08 -3.85
C ASP A 63 -1.13 11.29 -3.00
N GLN A 64 -2.09 10.35 -3.07
CA GLN A 64 -3.29 10.35 -2.23
C GLN A 64 -3.15 9.54 -0.95
N SER A 65 -2.00 8.91 -0.71
CA SER A 65 -1.73 8.31 0.59
C SER A 65 -1.72 9.43 1.62
N GLU A 66 -2.52 9.29 2.68
CA GLU A 66 -2.40 10.16 3.84
C GLU A 66 -0.97 10.07 4.39
N ASP A 67 -0.43 11.16 4.94
CA ASP A 67 0.86 11.15 5.61
C ASP A 67 0.81 10.18 6.81
N GLY A 68 1.19 8.93 6.58
CA GLY A 68 1.22 7.88 7.59
C GLY A 68 0.61 6.56 7.12
N ASP A 69 0.40 5.67 8.09
CA ASP A 69 -0.20 4.36 7.86
C ASP A 69 -1.73 4.44 8.00
N CYS A 70 -2.46 3.94 7.01
CA CYS A 70 -3.91 3.93 6.98
C CYS A 70 -4.45 2.61 7.54
N LEU A 71 -5.38 2.67 8.51
CA LEU A 71 -6.00 1.48 9.09
C LEU A 71 -6.93 0.79 8.05
N LEU A 72 -6.69 -0.49 7.82
CA LEU A 72 -7.48 -1.31 6.91
C LEU A 72 -8.75 -1.82 7.60
N THR A 73 -9.89 -1.64 6.94
CA THR A 73 -11.14 -2.28 7.35
C THR A 73 -11.14 -3.77 7.02
N ALA A 74 -11.93 -4.58 7.73
CA ALA A 74 -12.03 -6.02 7.46
C ALA A 74 -12.38 -6.36 5.99
N GLY A 75 -13.17 -5.52 5.33
CA GLY A 75 -13.48 -5.67 3.90
C GLY A 75 -12.26 -5.42 3.01
N GLN A 76 -11.47 -4.37 3.30
CA GLN A 76 -10.22 -4.10 2.59
C GLN A 76 -9.19 -5.21 2.83
N VAL A 77 -9.02 -5.66 4.06
CA VAL A 77 -8.13 -6.80 4.40
C VAL A 77 -8.48 -8.02 3.56
N GLN A 78 -9.76 -8.35 3.43
CA GLN A 78 -10.18 -9.49 2.60
C GLN A 78 -9.87 -9.29 1.11
N GLN A 79 -10.11 -8.10 0.57
CA GLN A 79 -9.80 -7.81 -0.84
C GLN A 79 -8.28 -7.84 -1.11
N ILE A 80 -7.49 -7.29 -0.19
CA ILE A 80 -6.03 -7.30 -0.27
C ILE A 80 -5.52 -8.74 -0.17
N ALA A 81 -6.02 -9.53 0.78
CA ALA A 81 -5.66 -10.95 0.91
C ALA A 81 -5.88 -11.72 -0.42
N ILE A 82 -7.00 -11.46 -1.10
CA ILE A 82 -7.28 -12.06 -2.41
C ILE A 82 -6.31 -11.54 -3.48
N ALA A 83 -6.05 -10.22 -3.51
CA ALA A 83 -5.14 -9.60 -4.47
C ALA A 83 -3.70 -10.13 -4.35
N LEU A 84 -3.23 -10.30 -3.11
CA LEU A 84 -1.91 -10.82 -2.78
C LEU A 84 -1.85 -12.36 -2.84
N ASN A 85 -3.00 -13.02 -3.01
CA ASN A 85 -3.15 -14.46 -2.86
C ASN A 85 -2.51 -14.97 -1.54
N GLU A 86 -2.68 -14.19 -0.47
CA GLU A 86 -2.10 -14.44 0.85
C GLU A 86 -3.15 -14.29 1.95
N GLN A 87 -2.99 -15.02 3.06
CA GLN A 87 -3.90 -14.93 4.20
C GLN A 87 -3.42 -13.83 5.15
N LEU A 88 -4.13 -12.71 5.17
CA LEU A 88 -3.88 -11.64 6.13
C LEU A 88 -4.51 -11.93 7.50
N PRO A 89 -3.82 -11.61 8.62
CA PRO A 89 -4.33 -11.88 9.95
C PRO A 89 -5.48 -10.93 10.30
N THR A 90 -6.69 -11.48 10.42
CA THR A 90 -7.91 -10.71 10.75
C THR A 90 -8.05 -10.41 12.24
N GLU A 91 -7.25 -11.07 13.07
CA GLU A 91 -7.17 -10.86 14.52
C GLU A 91 -6.37 -9.62 14.91
N LEU A 92 -5.56 -9.08 13.99
CA LEU A 92 -4.76 -7.88 14.17
C LEU A 92 -5.47 -6.66 13.59
N ASP A 93 -5.12 -5.47 14.09
CA ASP A 93 -5.37 -4.22 13.37
C ASP A 93 -4.26 -4.05 12.34
N LEU A 94 -4.66 -4.13 11.07
CA LEU A 94 -3.76 -4.03 9.93
C LEU A 94 -3.75 -2.61 9.40
N PHE A 95 -2.57 -2.06 9.18
CA PHE A 95 -2.36 -0.75 8.59
C PHE A 95 -1.57 -0.90 7.31
N ILE A 96 -1.82 -0.02 6.35
CA ILE A 96 -1.05 0.04 5.10
C ILE A 96 -0.46 1.43 4.93
N GLY A 97 0.81 1.48 4.57
CA GLY A 97 1.50 2.74 4.27
C GLY A 97 2.45 2.59 3.11
N LEU A 98 3.03 3.72 2.72
CA LEU A 98 4.14 3.74 1.77
C LEU A 98 5.47 3.78 2.52
N ARG A 99 6.45 3.05 2.01
CA ARG A 99 7.82 3.03 2.49
C ARG A 99 8.78 3.19 1.30
N GLY A 100 9.93 3.84 1.53
CA GLY A 100 10.96 4.15 0.53
C GLY A 100 12.24 4.61 1.19
#